data_AF-A0A1P8JUK7-F1
#
_entry.id   AF-A0A1P8JUK7-F1
#
_cell.length_a   1.000
_cell.length_b   1.000
_cell.length_c   1.000
_cell.angle_alpha   90.00
_cell.angle_beta   90.00
_cell.angle_gamma   90.00
#
_symmetry.space_group_name_H-M   'P 1'
#
loop_
_entity.id
_entity.type
_entity.pdbx_description
1 polymer ?
#
loop_
_entity_poly.entity_id
_entity_poly.type
_entity_poly.pdbx_seq_one_letter_code
_entity_poly.pdbx_strand_id
1 'polypeptide(L)'
;MESEVNPQVLAVLNEERLSGPRLSPVDIVAKMGVFDAREKAYDHAWLATGDIVIATVWAERVSLGDGGRWFCLDSLDTQQRPDGRPRAPNQVQKAIDRLALLKRTLKEERGFRAVLQTNRVAIADVESDKNAKVSTRVRDPEEWHVAAWDAEQQFAVLVRGPRGFVPSDAQVQEARARCGIPEPVAPDPNASRIFSPEELQAAAMAYVTKHFAGYGYKPEDVRSQNLGYDIEVTNAKGAKLLRVAVKGTTPKGPNFSLSQQELKCSTREPLWKLLVVTDVTGPAAAHKIYKPTEVEQAEGYTAA
;
A
#
# COMPACT_ATOMS: atom_id res chain seq x y z
N MET A 1 22.94 3.10 -6.28
CA MET A 1 24.33 3.62 -6.43
C MET A 1 25.28 2.59 -5.85
N GLU A 2 26.46 2.32 -6.43
CA GLU A 2 27.35 1.24 -5.91
C GLU A 2 27.77 1.46 -4.45
N SER A 3 27.81 2.72 -4.00
CA SER A 3 28.02 3.11 -2.61
C SER A 3 26.92 2.67 -1.64
N GLU A 4 25.73 2.33 -2.14
CA GLU A 4 24.59 1.85 -1.35
C GLU A 4 24.59 0.31 -1.24
N VAL A 5 25.45 -0.37 -2.00
CA VAL A 5 25.54 -1.84 -1.98
C VAL A 5 26.46 -2.26 -0.85
N ASN A 6 26.04 -3.29 -0.09
CA ASN A 6 26.90 -3.88 0.92
C ASN A 6 28.23 -4.34 0.29
N PRO A 7 29.41 -4.05 0.89
CA PRO A 7 30.70 -4.38 0.31
C PRO A 7 30.89 -5.86 -0.05
N GLN A 8 30.34 -6.79 0.75
CA GLN A 8 30.42 -8.23 0.44
C GLN A 8 29.56 -8.60 -0.77
N VAL A 9 28.39 -7.97 -0.90
CA VAL A 9 27.51 -8.15 -2.06
C VAL A 9 28.16 -7.58 -3.31
N LEU A 10 28.78 -6.40 -3.19
CA LEU A 10 29.49 -5.73 -4.27
C LEU A 10 30.72 -6.54 -4.73
N ALA A 11 31.42 -7.22 -3.82
CA ALA A 11 32.55 -8.07 -4.15
C ALA A 11 32.13 -9.24 -5.06
N VAL A 12 31.09 -9.99 -4.68
CA VAL A 12 30.55 -11.08 -5.50
C VAL A 12 30.02 -10.57 -6.84
N LEU A 13 29.31 -9.44 -6.85
CA LEU A 13 28.80 -8.84 -8.08
C LEU A 13 29.95 -8.45 -9.04
N ASN A 14 31.07 -7.95 -8.51
CA ASN A 14 32.26 -7.65 -9.31
C ASN A 14 32.97 -8.91 -9.79
N GLU A 15 33.08 -9.95 -8.97
CA GLU A 15 33.64 -11.25 -9.36
C GLU A 15 32.87 -11.84 -10.55
N GLU A 16 31.55 -11.96 -10.43
CA GLU A 16 30.67 -12.47 -11.50
C GLU A 16 30.71 -11.61 -12.77
N ARG A 17 30.84 -10.28 -12.61
CA ARG A 17 30.97 -9.36 -13.75
C ARG A 17 32.28 -9.56 -14.50
N LEU A 18 33.35 -9.91 -13.81
CA LEU A 18 34.70 -10.03 -14.37
C LEU A 18 35.00 -11.44 -14.87
N SER A 19 34.35 -12.48 -14.34
CA SER A 19 34.57 -13.88 -14.72
C SER A 19 33.88 -14.27 -16.04
N GLY A 20 32.81 -13.58 -16.41
CA GLY A 20 31.97 -13.91 -17.57
C GLY A 20 32.25 -13.07 -18.83
N PRO A 21 31.71 -13.51 -20.00
CA PRO A 21 31.70 -12.67 -21.19
C PRO A 21 30.91 -11.40 -20.94
N ARG A 22 31.34 -10.28 -21.53
CA ARG A 22 30.65 -9.00 -21.42
C ARG A 22 29.32 -9.06 -22.18
N LEU A 23 28.22 -9.27 -21.46
CA LEU A 23 26.86 -9.34 -22.00
C LEU A 23 26.05 -8.11 -21.65
N SER A 24 25.08 -7.75 -22.50
CA SER A 24 24.10 -6.74 -22.13
C SER A 24 23.16 -7.29 -21.04
N PRO A 25 22.52 -6.42 -20.23
CA PRO A 25 21.55 -6.87 -19.22
C PRO A 25 20.41 -7.74 -19.77
N VAL A 26 20.04 -7.54 -21.03
CA VAL A 26 18.99 -8.32 -21.72
C VAL A 26 19.54 -9.67 -22.17
N ASP A 27 20.77 -9.71 -22.70
CA ASP A 27 21.40 -10.97 -23.14
C ASP A 27 21.65 -11.92 -21.97
N ILE A 28 21.90 -11.39 -20.77
CA ILE A 28 22.03 -12.20 -19.55
C ILE A 28 20.73 -12.95 -19.27
N VAL A 29 19.59 -12.25 -19.29
CA VAL A 29 18.26 -12.84 -19.06
C VAL A 29 17.90 -13.83 -20.18
N ALA A 30 18.18 -13.48 -21.44
CA ALA A 30 17.96 -14.37 -22.58
C ALA A 30 18.75 -15.67 -22.46
N LYS A 31 20.04 -15.60 -22.08
CA LYS A 31 20.89 -16.80 -21.87
C LYS A 31 20.45 -17.68 -20.71
N MET A 32 19.62 -17.16 -19.81
CA MET A 32 19.02 -17.94 -18.73
C MET A 32 17.74 -18.68 -19.16
N GLY A 33 17.34 -18.57 -20.44
CA GLY A 33 16.23 -19.34 -21.02
C GLY A 33 14.91 -18.58 -21.13
N VAL A 34 14.93 -17.25 -21.05
CA VAL A 34 13.74 -16.40 -21.24
C VAL A 34 13.59 -16.05 -22.71
N PHE A 35 12.56 -16.59 -23.37
CA PHE A 35 12.37 -16.44 -24.82
C PHE A 35 12.00 -15.01 -25.23
N ASP A 36 11.19 -14.33 -24.42
CA ASP A 36 10.70 -12.96 -24.64
C ASP A 36 11.55 -11.91 -23.91
N ALA A 37 12.80 -12.24 -23.55
CA ALA A 37 13.68 -11.37 -22.76
C ALA A 37 13.87 -9.97 -23.35
N ARG A 38 13.86 -9.85 -24.69
CA ARG A 38 13.99 -8.56 -25.38
C ARG A 38 12.73 -7.72 -25.32
N GLU A 39 11.57 -8.35 -25.43
CA GLU A 39 10.26 -7.69 -25.34
C GLU A 39 9.98 -7.26 -23.91
N LYS A 40 10.45 -8.05 -22.94
CA LYS A 40 10.31 -7.83 -21.49
C LYS A 40 11.62 -7.43 -20.82
N ALA A 41 12.46 -6.68 -21.52
CA ALA A 41 13.81 -6.30 -21.08
C ALA A 41 13.84 -5.57 -19.71
N TYR A 42 12.74 -4.88 -19.40
CA TYR A 42 12.57 -4.04 -18.21
C TYR A 42 11.63 -4.65 -17.16
N ASP A 43 11.27 -5.93 -17.31
CA ASP A 43 10.52 -6.62 -16.27
C ASP A 43 11.43 -6.97 -15.10
N HIS A 44 10.82 -7.37 -14.00
CA HIS A 44 11.53 -7.70 -12.77
C HIS A 44 11.50 -9.20 -12.47
N ALA A 45 10.71 -9.98 -13.19
CA ALA A 45 10.72 -11.43 -13.15
C ALA A 45 10.20 -12.00 -14.47
N TRP A 46 10.62 -13.23 -14.76
CA TRP A 46 10.32 -13.92 -16.01
C TRP A 46 10.10 -15.41 -15.75
N LEU A 47 9.40 -16.06 -16.67
CA LEU A 47 9.35 -17.51 -16.76
C LEU A 47 10.30 -17.96 -17.87
N ALA A 48 11.26 -18.81 -17.52
CA ALA A 48 12.19 -19.42 -18.46
C ALA A 48 11.77 -20.85 -18.82
N THR A 49 12.44 -21.42 -19.84
CA THR A 49 12.30 -22.82 -20.22
C THR A 49 12.36 -23.76 -19.02
N GLY A 50 11.44 -24.73 -18.99
CA GLY A 50 11.33 -25.68 -17.88
C GLY A 50 10.63 -25.13 -16.64
N ASP A 51 9.78 -24.11 -16.81
CA ASP A 51 9.01 -23.47 -15.74
C ASP A 51 9.88 -22.83 -14.64
N ILE A 52 11.11 -22.46 -14.97
CA ILE A 52 12.05 -21.86 -14.02
C ILE A 52 11.73 -20.38 -13.90
N VAL A 53 11.43 -19.93 -12.70
CA VAL A 53 11.29 -18.49 -12.42
C VAL A 53 12.68 -17.85 -12.36
N ILE A 54 12.83 -16.73 -13.05
CA ILE A 54 13.98 -15.84 -12.91
C ILE A 54 13.49 -14.52 -12.34
N ALA A 55 14.17 -13.98 -11.33
CA ALA A 55 13.80 -12.71 -10.74
C ALA A 55 15.01 -11.79 -10.57
N THR A 56 14.80 -10.50 -10.75
CA THR A 56 15.79 -9.48 -10.40
C THR A 56 15.91 -9.37 -8.90
N VAL A 57 17.13 -9.36 -8.37
CA VAL A 57 17.44 -8.98 -7.00
C VAL A 57 18.31 -7.72 -7.06
N TRP A 58 17.79 -6.61 -6.55
CA TRP A 58 18.55 -5.37 -6.47
C TRP A 58 19.59 -5.48 -5.36
N ALA A 59 20.86 -5.37 -5.72
CA ALA A 59 21.98 -5.50 -4.80
C ALA A 59 21.93 -4.45 -3.69
N GLU A 60 21.40 -3.25 -3.98
CA GLU A 60 21.18 -2.19 -2.97
C GLU A 60 20.15 -2.58 -1.90
N ARG A 61 19.32 -3.61 -2.13
CA ARG A 61 18.33 -4.11 -1.16
C ARG A 61 18.77 -5.38 -0.42
N VAL A 62 19.92 -5.94 -0.78
CA VAL A 62 20.42 -7.14 -0.11
C VAL A 62 20.94 -6.79 1.28
N SER A 63 20.51 -7.57 2.27
CA SER A 63 20.98 -7.55 3.65
C SER A 63 21.78 -8.81 3.95
N LEU A 64 22.72 -8.68 4.88
CA LEU A 64 23.46 -9.80 5.44
C LEU A 64 22.87 -10.13 6.81
N GLY A 65 22.36 -11.33 6.95
CA GLY A 65 21.95 -11.90 8.24
C GLY A 65 23.08 -12.70 8.88
N ASP A 66 22.71 -13.50 9.87
CA ASP A 66 23.65 -14.30 10.65
C ASP A 66 24.49 -15.22 9.76
N GLY A 67 25.78 -15.33 10.08
CA GLY A 67 26.72 -16.12 9.28
C GLY A 67 26.95 -15.60 7.85
N GLY A 68 26.60 -14.33 7.57
CA GLY A 68 26.76 -13.74 6.25
C GLY A 68 25.73 -14.23 5.22
N ARG A 69 24.59 -14.77 5.69
CA ARG A 69 23.50 -15.24 4.82
C ARG A 69 22.79 -14.06 4.17
N TRP A 70 22.61 -14.11 2.85
CA TRP A 70 21.96 -13.02 2.14
C TRP A 70 20.45 -13.19 2.14
N PHE A 71 19.77 -12.09 2.39
CA PHE A 71 18.33 -12.00 2.21
C PHE A 71 17.95 -10.60 1.71
N CYS A 72 16.76 -10.47 1.17
CA CYS A 72 16.16 -9.16 0.91
C CYS A 72 14.64 -9.25 1.11
N LEU A 73 14.02 -8.08 1.23
CA LEU A 73 12.57 -7.99 1.30
C LEU A 73 12.01 -7.53 -0.05
N ASP A 74 10.92 -8.17 -0.45
CA ASP A 74 10.12 -7.73 -1.58
C ASP A 74 8.80 -7.16 -1.07
N SER A 75 8.39 -6.01 -1.59
CA SER A 75 7.13 -5.37 -1.19
C SER A 75 5.96 -6.10 -1.84
N LEU A 76 4.92 -6.39 -1.06
CA LEU A 76 3.67 -6.93 -1.59
C LEU A 76 2.71 -5.84 -2.08
N ASP A 77 2.99 -4.57 -1.76
CA ASP A 77 2.24 -3.45 -2.30
C ASP A 77 2.59 -3.28 -3.78
N THR A 78 1.59 -3.50 -4.65
CA THR A 78 1.71 -3.34 -6.11
C THR A 78 1.38 -1.93 -6.58
N GLN A 79 0.70 -1.14 -5.75
CA GLN A 79 0.18 0.19 -6.09
C GLN A 79 1.16 1.30 -5.77
N GLN A 80 1.94 1.15 -4.69
CA GLN A 80 2.86 2.20 -4.24
C GLN A 80 4.32 1.84 -4.48
N ARG A 81 5.10 2.87 -4.78
CA ARG A 81 6.56 2.85 -4.85
C ARG A 81 7.15 2.81 -3.42
N PRO A 82 8.43 2.45 -3.29
CA PRO A 82 9.16 2.53 -2.00
C PRO A 82 9.17 3.91 -1.34
N ASP A 83 8.96 4.98 -2.11
CA ASP A 83 8.87 6.35 -1.60
C ASP A 83 7.42 6.80 -1.31
N GLY A 84 6.47 5.85 -1.29
CA GLY A 84 5.05 6.09 -1.03
C GLY A 84 4.27 6.71 -2.20
N ARG A 85 4.93 7.04 -3.32
CA ARG A 85 4.24 7.59 -4.49
C ARG A 85 3.51 6.48 -5.28
N PRO A 86 2.37 6.76 -5.93
CA PRO A 86 1.68 5.75 -6.73
C PRO A 86 2.53 5.31 -7.93
N ARG A 87 2.42 4.02 -8.28
CA ARG A 87 2.99 3.45 -9.50
C ARG A 87 2.14 3.78 -10.72
N ALA A 88 2.81 3.94 -11.87
CA ALA A 88 2.11 4.01 -13.16
C ALA A 88 1.53 2.63 -13.55
N PRO A 89 0.50 2.54 -14.40
CA PRO A 89 -0.19 1.27 -14.70
C PRO A 89 0.73 0.15 -15.19
N ASN A 90 1.73 0.47 -16.02
CA ASN A 90 2.71 -0.51 -16.49
C ASN A 90 3.63 -1.02 -15.36
N GLN A 91 3.92 -0.19 -14.35
CA GLN A 91 4.71 -0.59 -13.19
C GLN A 91 3.87 -1.43 -12.21
N VAL A 92 2.58 -1.12 -12.07
CA VAL A 92 1.63 -1.96 -11.32
C VAL A 92 1.58 -3.36 -11.93
N GLN A 93 1.43 -3.48 -13.25
CA GLN A 93 1.39 -4.78 -13.91
C GLN A 93 2.69 -5.58 -13.69
N LYS A 94 3.86 -4.95 -13.83
CA LYS A 94 5.15 -5.60 -13.55
C LYS A 94 5.28 -6.07 -12.10
N ALA A 95 4.79 -5.29 -11.15
CA ALA A 95 4.78 -5.68 -9.74
C ALA A 95 3.85 -6.89 -9.51
N ILE A 96 2.65 -6.87 -10.10
CA ILE A 96 1.71 -8.00 -10.08
C ILE A 96 2.36 -9.27 -10.65
N ASP A 97 2.95 -9.19 -11.85
CA ASP A 97 3.55 -10.33 -12.54
C ASP A 97 4.72 -10.91 -11.74
N ARG A 98 5.58 -10.04 -11.18
CA ARG A 98 6.67 -10.45 -10.30
C ARG A 98 6.17 -11.21 -9.08
N LEU A 99 5.20 -10.64 -8.36
CA LEU A 99 4.65 -11.26 -7.16
C LEU A 99 3.94 -12.58 -7.48
N ALA A 100 3.26 -12.67 -8.62
CA ALA A 100 2.63 -13.91 -9.06
C ALA A 100 3.67 -15.03 -9.26
N LEU A 101 4.80 -14.73 -9.92
CA LEU A 101 5.88 -15.69 -10.14
C LEU A 101 6.59 -16.07 -8.83
N LEU A 102 6.87 -15.13 -7.93
CA LEU A 102 7.47 -15.43 -6.62
C LEU A 102 6.51 -16.25 -5.74
N LYS A 103 5.22 -15.93 -5.74
CA LYS A 103 4.22 -16.70 -4.99
C LYS A 103 4.06 -18.11 -5.54
N ARG A 104 4.22 -18.29 -6.86
CA ARG A 104 4.25 -19.61 -7.51
C ARG A 104 5.41 -20.45 -6.97
N THR A 105 6.63 -19.90 -6.89
CA THR A 105 7.79 -20.66 -6.39
C THR A 105 7.63 -21.06 -4.93
N LEU A 106 7.05 -20.18 -4.10
CA LEU A 106 6.68 -20.51 -2.72
C LEU A 106 5.69 -21.68 -2.67
N LYS A 107 4.60 -21.62 -3.44
CA LYS A 107 3.55 -22.65 -3.48
C LYS A 107 4.07 -24.00 -3.97
N GLU A 108 5.00 -23.99 -4.91
CA GLU A 108 5.64 -25.19 -5.46
C GLU A 108 6.83 -25.68 -4.61
N GLU A 109 7.15 -24.98 -3.53
CA GLU A 109 8.32 -25.21 -2.68
C GLU A 109 9.64 -25.28 -3.47
N ARG A 110 9.74 -24.51 -4.55
CA ARG A 110 10.92 -24.44 -5.43
C ARG A 110 11.65 -23.12 -5.28
N GLY A 111 12.94 -23.11 -5.59
CA GLY A 111 13.67 -21.86 -5.70
C GLY A 111 13.43 -21.19 -7.05
N PHE A 112 14.01 -20.00 -7.19
CA PHE A 112 14.12 -19.25 -8.43
C PHE A 112 15.58 -18.88 -8.66
N ARG A 113 15.93 -18.63 -9.92
CA ARG A 113 17.27 -18.12 -10.27
C ARG A 113 17.25 -16.61 -10.23
N ALA A 114 18.30 -15.99 -9.70
CA ALA A 114 18.36 -14.53 -9.61
C ALA A 114 19.27 -13.93 -10.67
N VAL A 115 18.91 -12.72 -11.11
CA VAL A 115 19.88 -11.78 -11.67
C VAL A 115 20.14 -10.69 -10.64
N LEU A 116 21.38 -10.57 -10.18
CA LEU A 116 21.79 -9.49 -9.29
C LEU A 116 22.01 -8.22 -10.11
N GLN A 117 21.43 -7.12 -9.66
CA GLN A 117 21.43 -5.87 -10.41
C GLN A 117 21.79 -4.67 -9.53
N THR A 118 22.57 -3.75 -10.07
CA THR A 118 22.70 -2.37 -9.58
C THR A 118 22.20 -1.38 -10.61
N ASN A 119 21.74 -0.21 -10.15
CA ASN A 119 21.23 0.84 -11.02
C ASN A 119 22.12 2.09 -10.98
N ARG A 120 22.08 2.87 -12.07
CA ARG A 120 22.76 4.18 -12.14
C ARG A 120 22.01 5.29 -11.39
N VAL A 121 20.76 5.04 -11.05
CA VAL A 121 19.88 5.94 -10.28
C VAL A 121 19.29 5.17 -9.10
N ALA A 122 18.71 5.88 -8.12
CA ALA A 122 18.04 5.24 -6.99
C ALA A 122 16.89 4.33 -7.47
N ILE A 123 16.63 3.23 -6.77
CA ILE A 123 15.62 2.23 -7.19
C ILE A 123 14.23 2.87 -7.38
N ALA A 124 13.86 3.83 -6.52
CA ALA A 124 12.61 4.55 -6.67
C ALA A 124 12.51 5.25 -8.04
N ASP A 125 13.61 5.83 -8.51
CA ASP A 125 13.65 6.57 -9.78
C ASP A 125 13.67 5.64 -11.01
N VAL A 126 14.16 4.40 -10.85
CA VAL A 126 14.12 3.37 -11.90
C VAL A 126 12.70 3.07 -12.35
N GLU A 127 11.73 3.10 -11.44
CA GLU A 127 10.33 2.84 -11.78
C GLU A 127 9.70 4.00 -12.58
N SER A 128 10.26 5.23 -12.52
CA SER A 128 9.74 6.41 -13.22
C SER A 128 10.49 6.81 -14.49
N ASP A 129 11.77 6.49 -14.60
CA ASP A 129 12.60 6.92 -15.72
C ASP A 129 12.75 5.80 -16.76
N LYS A 130 12.13 5.99 -17.93
CA LYS A 130 12.26 5.08 -19.09
C LYS A 130 13.70 4.95 -19.59
N ASN A 131 14.57 5.89 -19.22
CA ASN A 131 16.00 5.88 -19.52
C ASN A 131 16.86 5.42 -18.33
N ALA A 132 16.27 5.03 -17.19
CA ALA A 132 17.03 4.51 -16.07
C ALA A 132 17.79 3.25 -16.50
N LYS A 133 19.09 3.42 -16.73
CA LYS A 133 19.94 2.33 -17.21
C LYS A 133 20.38 1.49 -16.01
N VAL A 134 20.18 0.19 -16.16
CA VAL A 134 20.90 -0.83 -15.40
C VAL A 134 22.39 -0.50 -15.45
N SER A 135 23.05 -0.41 -14.30
CA SER A 135 24.51 -0.20 -14.24
C SER A 135 25.21 -1.52 -14.52
N THR A 136 24.96 -2.49 -13.65
CA THR A 136 25.46 -3.85 -13.76
C THR A 136 24.30 -4.81 -13.56
N ARG A 137 24.28 -5.88 -14.35
CA ARG A 137 23.47 -7.07 -14.09
C ARG A 137 24.36 -8.27 -14.27
N VAL A 138 24.28 -9.23 -13.36
CA VAL A 138 24.99 -10.51 -13.43
C VAL A 138 24.03 -11.63 -13.06
N ARG A 139 24.27 -12.83 -13.56
CA ARG A 139 23.57 -14.01 -13.06
C ARG A 139 24.12 -14.33 -11.68
N ASP A 140 23.24 -14.58 -10.71
CA ASP A 140 23.67 -15.17 -9.44
C ASP A 140 23.87 -16.69 -9.63
N PRO A 141 25.02 -17.26 -9.28
CA PRO A 141 25.22 -18.71 -9.35
C PRO A 141 24.36 -19.47 -8.32
N GLU A 142 24.01 -18.85 -7.19
CA GLU A 142 23.22 -19.48 -6.15
C GLU A 142 21.71 -19.39 -6.42
N GLU A 143 20.99 -20.42 -5.97
CA GLU A 143 19.53 -20.41 -5.96
C GLU A 143 19.00 -19.44 -4.89
N TRP A 144 17.88 -18.80 -5.18
CA TRP A 144 17.11 -18.03 -4.21
C TRP A 144 15.76 -18.69 -3.95
N HIS A 145 15.17 -18.45 -2.80
CA HIS A 145 13.83 -18.93 -2.49
C HIS A 145 13.06 -17.93 -1.64
N VAL A 146 11.73 -18.02 -1.71
CA VAL A 146 10.85 -17.26 -0.80
C VAL A 146 10.81 -18.02 0.52
N ALA A 147 11.37 -17.45 1.58
CA ALA A 147 11.42 -18.06 2.91
C ALA A 147 10.16 -17.74 3.74
N ALA A 148 9.56 -16.56 3.53
CA ALA A 148 8.32 -16.16 4.19
C ALA A 148 7.50 -15.24 3.29
N TRP A 149 6.18 -15.25 3.47
CA TRP A 149 5.23 -14.39 2.79
C TRP A 149 4.26 -13.80 3.81
N ASP A 150 4.44 -12.54 4.15
CA ASP A 150 3.66 -11.85 5.17
C ASP A 150 2.71 -10.85 4.51
N ALA A 151 1.48 -11.30 4.30
CA ALA A 151 0.43 -10.47 3.69
C ALA A 151 -0.06 -9.36 4.63
N GLU A 152 0.04 -9.55 5.94
CA GLU A 152 -0.39 -8.53 6.91
C GLU A 152 0.63 -7.39 6.96
N GLN A 153 1.90 -7.74 6.99
CA GLN A 153 3.01 -6.79 7.02
C GLN A 153 3.42 -6.28 5.63
N GLN A 154 2.78 -6.78 4.57
CA GLN A 154 2.97 -6.40 3.16
C GLN A 154 4.39 -6.64 2.62
N PHE A 155 5.06 -7.72 3.02
CA PHE A 155 6.36 -8.09 2.44
C PHE A 155 6.57 -9.61 2.29
N ALA A 156 7.48 -10.00 1.40
CA ALA A 156 8.02 -11.35 1.32
C ALA A 156 9.53 -11.33 1.65
N VAL A 157 10.01 -12.40 2.29
CA VAL A 157 11.44 -12.60 2.59
C VAL A 157 12.04 -13.50 1.53
N LEU A 158 13.02 -13.00 0.78
CA LEU A 158 13.77 -13.76 -0.22
C LEU A 158 15.15 -14.09 0.35
N VAL A 159 15.56 -15.35 0.28
CA VAL A 159 16.81 -15.85 0.85
C VAL A 159 17.66 -16.52 -0.23
N ARG A 160 18.97 -16.23 -0.22
CA ARG A 160 19.96 -16.87 -1.09
C ARG A 160 20.52 -18.14 -0.45
N GLY A 161 20.74 -19.16 -1.28
CA GLY A 161 21.40 -20.40 -0.90
C GLY A 161 20.48 -21.37 -0.13
N PRO A 162 21.05 -22.20 0.78
CA PRO A 162 20.32 -23.29 1.45
C PRO A 162 19.06 -22.85 2.20
N ARG A 163 18.05 -23.70 2.25
CA ARG A 163 16.80 -23.45 3.00
C ARG A 163 17.00 -23.53 4.51
N GLY A 164 16.04 -22.98 5.25
CA GLY A 164 15.99 -23.03 6.73
C GLY A 164 16.61 -21.83 7.44
N PHE A 165 17.25 -20.90 6.71
CA PHE A 165 17.63 -19.61 7.28
C PHE A 165 16.40 -18.69 7.36
N VAL A 166 16.20 -18.10 8.53
CA VAL A 166 15.17 -17.09 8.80
C VAL A 166 15.86 -15.89 9.45
N PRO A 167 15.78 -14.68 8.86
CA PRO A 167 16.35 -13.48 9.48
C PRO A 167 15.63 -13.15 10.79
N SER A 168 16.34 -12.57 11.75
CA SER A 168 15.73 -12.11 13.00
C SER A 168 14.83 -10.89 12.78
N ASP A 169 13.91 -10.62 13.71
CA ASP A 169 13.01 -9.46 13.61
C ASP A 169 13.77 -8.15 13.44
N ALA A 170 14.88 -7.96 14.16
CA ALA A 170 15.74 -6.78 14.02
C ALA A 170 16.32 -6.66 12.59
N GLN A 171 16.80 -7.77 12.03
CA GLN A 171 17.32 -7.82 10.66
C GLN A 171 16.22 -7.53 9.63
N VAL A 172 15.00 -8.01 9.86
CA VAL A 172 13.84 -7.70 9.03
C VAL A 172 13.50 -6.21 9.11
N GLN A 173 13.47 -5.60 10.29
CA GLN A 173 13.17 -4.16 10.43
C GLN A 173 14.20 -3.28 9.73
N GLU A 174 15.50 -3.57 9.88
CA GLU A 174 16.55 -2.85 9.15
C GLU A 174 16.39 -3.00 7.63
N ALA A 175 16.04 -4.19 7.15
CA ALA A 175 15.81 -4.44 5.74
C ALA A 175 14.54 -3.74 5.21
N ARG A 176 13.48 -3.60 6.03
CA ARG A 176 12.26 -2.86 5.66
C ARG A 176 12.55 -1.40 5.42
N ALA A 177 13.27 -0.75 6.34
CA ALA A 177 13.67 0.63 6.22
C ALA A 177 14.48 0.86 4.92
N ARG A 178 15.39 -0.06 4.59
CA ARG A 178 16.17 0.00 3.33
C ARG A 178 15.30 -0.19 2.08
N CYS A 179 14.29 -1.04 2.15
CA CYS A 179 13.43 -1.35 1.00
C CYS A 179 12.30 -0.32 0.79
N GLY A 180 12.15 0.66 1.69
CA GLY A 180 11.04 1.62 1.65
C GLY A 180 9.69 0.93 1.84
N ILE A 181 9.67 -0.19 2.57
CA ILE A 181 8.43 -0.88 2.93
C ILE A 181 7.89 -0.15 4.14
N PRO A 182 6.70 0.47 4.07
CA PRO A 182 6.13 1.20 5.20
C PRO A 182 6.15 0.33 6.44
N GLU A 183 6.47 0.91 7.60
CA GLU A 183 6.15 0.24 8.85
C GLU A 183 4.64 -0.04 8.84
N PRO A 184 4.21 -1.20 9.37
CA PRO A 184 2.79 -1.38 9.62
C PRO A 184 2.38 -0.20 10.46
N VAL A 185 1.36 0.52 10.03
CA VAL A 185 0.75 1.52 10.89
C VAL A 185 0.45 0.78 12.19
N ALA A 186 1.16 1.15 13.27
CA ALA A 186 0.95 0.52 14.57
C ALA A 186 -0.56 0.42 14.76
N PRO A 187 -1.10 -0.76 15.14
CA PRO A 187 -2.54 -0.92 15.25
C PRO A 187 -3.05 0.25 16.06
N ASP A 188 -3.91 1.07 15.42
CA ASP A 188 -4.43 2.26 16.05
C ASP A 188 -4.92 1.81 17.44
N PRO A 189 -4.45 2.41 18.55
CA PRO A 189 -4.94 2.04 19.87
C PRO A 189 -6.48 2.12 19.96
N ASN A 190 -7.13 2.80 19.02
CA ASN A 190 -8.56 2.81 18.84
C ASN A 190 -9.17 1.67 17.99
N ALA A 191 -8.39 0.88 17.24
CA ALA A 191 -8.90 -0.23 16.40
C ALA A 191 -9.55 -1.38 17.19
N SER A 192 -9.29 -1.44 18.50
CA SER A 192 -9.94 -2.34 19.47
C SER A 192 -10.83 -1.61 20.48
N ARG A 193 -10.91 -0.27 20.41
CA ARG A 193 -11.74 0.53 21.30
C ARG A 193 -13.17 0.51 20.77
N ILE A 194 -14.10 0.09 21.63
CA ILE A 194 -15.52 0.30 21.37
C ILE A 194 -15.81 1.76 21.71
N PHE A 195 -16.17 2.53 20.69
CA PHE A 195 -16.58 3.93 20.88
C PHE A 195 -18.04 4.00 21.30
N SER A 196 -18.34 4.89 22.24
CA SER A 196 -19.72 5.26 22.56
C SER A 196 -20.38 6.01 21.39
N PRO A 197 -21.72 5.97 21.26
CA PRO A 197 -22.44 6.75 20.26
C PRO A 197 -22.13 8.25 20.32
N GLU A 198 -21.90 8.79 21.52
CA GLU A 198 -21.58 10.20 21.74
C GLU A 198 -20.19 10.57 21.20
N GLU A 199 -19.18 9.70 21.38
CA GLU A 199 -17.85 9.90 20.82
C GLU A 199 -17.88 9.86 19.29
N LEU A 200 -18.61 8.90 18.70
CA LEU A 200 -18.78 8.82 17.24
C LEU A 200 -19.49 10.05 16.68
N GLN A 201 -20.53 10.52 17.37
CA GLN A 201 -21.25 11.74 17.00
C GLN A 201 -20.34 12.98 17.06
N ALA A 202 -19.55 13.12 18.13
CA ALA A 202 -18.62 14.25 18.28
C ALA A 202 -17.54 14.25 17.19
N ALA A 203 -16.97 13.08 16.88
CA ALA A 203 -15.98 12.92 15.81
C ALA A 203 -16.58 13.26 14.43
N ALA A 204 -17.81 12.80 14.15
CA ALA A 204 -18.49 13.08 12.89
C ALA A 204 -18.77 14.57 12.73
N MET A 205 -19.23 15.24 13.79
CA MET A 205 -19.45 16.69 13.80
C MET A 205 -18.16 17.45 13.51
N ALA A 206 -17.06 17.08 14.16
CA ALA A 206 -15.76 17.70 13.93
C ALA A 206 -15.30 17.52 12.47
N TYR A 207 -15.44 16.31 11.92
CA TYR A 207 -15.13 16.01 10.53
C TYR A 207 -15.94 16.88 9.56
N VAL A 208 -17.27 16.93 9.72
CA VAL A 208 -18.17 17.66 8.82
C VAL A 208 -17.94 19.17 8.89
N THR A 209 -17.79 19.72 10.09
CA THR A 209 -17.48 21.15 10.29
C THR A 209 -16.16 21.50 9.60
N LYS A 210 -15.10 20.69 9.79
CA LYS A 210 -13.81 20.90 9.13
C LYS A 210 -13.93 20.79 7.61
N HIS A 211 -14.68 19.81 7.12
CA HIS A 211 -14.90 19.59 5.68
C HIS A 211 -15.53 20.82 5.04
N PHE A 212 -16.70 21.27 5.50
CA PHE A 212 -17.39 22.42 4.91
C PHE A 212 -16.61 23.72 5.08
N ALA A 213 -15.97 23.94 6.22
CA ALA A 213 -15.08 25.10 6.42
C ALA A 213 -13.91 25.10 5.43
N GLY A 214 -13.34 23.93 5.12
CA GLY A 214 -12.28 23.78 4.13
C GLY A 214 -12.68 24.19 2.70
N TYR A 215 -13.96 24.07 2.35
CA TYR A 215 -14.52 24.55 1.07
C TYR A 215 -14.99 26.00 1.10
N GLY A 216 -14.75 26.73 2.21
CA GLY A 216 -15.13 28.14 2.35
C GLY A 216 -16.60 28.36 2.68
N TYR A 217 -17.32 27.31 3.09
CA TYR A 217 -18.67 27.44 3.66
C TYR A 217 -18.60 27.72 5.16
N LYS A 218 -19.71 28.18 5.73
CA LYS A 218 -19.86 28.46 7.16
C LYS A 218 -20.82 27.42 7.77
N PRO A 219 -20.29 26.31 8.32
CA PRO A 219 -21.07 25.38 9.11
C PRO A 219 -21.31 25.92 10.52
N GLU A 220 -22.56 25.88 10.98
CA GLU A 220 -22.97 26.27 12.33
C GLU A 220 -23.60 25.08 13.06
N ASP A 221 -23.12 24.78 14.28
CA ASP A 221 -23.72 23.74 15.14
C ASP A 221 -24.98 24.29 15.81
N VAL A 222 -26.12 23.68 15.48
CA VAL A 222 -27.45 24.07 15.97
C VAL A 222 -28.13 22.99 16.81
N ARG A 223 -27.38 21.97 17.26
CA ARG A 223 -27.93 20.81 18.00
C ARG A 223 -28.69 21.20 19.25
N SER A 224 -28.21 22.21 19.98
CA SER A 224 -28.85 22.72 21.19
C SER A 224 -30.25 23.33 20.94
N GLN A 225 -30.59 23.63 19.69
CA GLN A 225 -31.87 24.20 19.29
C GLN A 225 -32.93 23.13 18.96
N ASN A 226 -32.55 21.84 18.92
CA ASN A 226 -33.44 20.69 18.68
C ASN A 226 -34.29 20.81 17.39
N LEU A 227 -33.67 21.25 16.29
CA LEU A 227 -34.36 21.55 15.03
C LEU A 227 -34.57 20.31 14.12
N GLY A 228 -34.09 19.13 14.53
CA GLY A 228 -34.11 17.90 13.72
C GLY A 228 -32.98 17.80 12.69
N TYR A 229 -31.93 18.60 12.86
CA TYR A 229 -30.64 18.52 12.17
C TYR A 229 -29.57 19.14 13.07
N ASP A 230 -28.31 18.82 12.80
CA ASP A 230 -27.18 19.17 13.66
C ASP A 230 -26.43 20.40 13.16
N ILE A 231 -26.27 20.56 11.84
CA ILE A 231 -25.48 21.63 11.23
C ILE A 231 -26.29 22.40 10.20
N GLU A 232 -26.26 23.73 10.25
CA GLU A 232 -26.68 24.59 9.15
C GLU A 232 -25.46 25.08 8.36
N VAL A 233 -25.45 24.89 7.04
CA VAL A 233 -24.34 25.30 6.18
C VAL A 233 -24.77 26.49 5.34
N THR A 234 -24.04 27.60 5.46
CA THR A 234 -24.26 28.81 4.66
C THR A 234 -23.06 29.12 3.77
N ASN A 235 -23.30 29.81 2.65
CA ASN A 235 -22.22 30.33 1.82
C ASN A 235 -21.67 31.67 2.35
N ALA A 236 -20.59 32.18 1.72
CA ALA A 236 -19.99 33.46 2.10
C ALA A 236 -20.97 34.66 2.04
N LYS A 237 -22.04 34.56 1.24
CA LYS A 237 -23.09 35.58 1.09
C LYS A 237 -24.26 35.40 2.08
N GLY A 238 -24.20 34.42 2.97
CA GLY A 238 -25.24 34.15 3.98
C GLY A 238 -26.45 33.34 3.48
N ALA A 239 -26.42 32.81 2.25
CA ALA A 239 -27.50 31.94 1.78
C ALA A 239 -27.35 30.54 2.38
N LYS A 240 -28.46 29.99 2.90
CA LYS A 240 -28.54 28.63 3.43
C LYS A 240 -28.47 27.62 2.29
N LEU A 241 -27.52 26.69 2.39
CA LEU A 241 -27.27 25.66 1.39
C LEU A 241 -27.77 24.30 1.84
N LEU A 242 -27.49 23.92 3.09
CA LEU A 242 -27.80 22.60 3.63
C LEU A 242 -28.19 22.68 5.11
N ARG A 243 -29.08 21.77 5.51
CA ARG A 243 -29.40 21.46 6.91
C ARG A 243 -29.09 20.00 7.12
N VAL A 244 -28.08 19.69 7.92
CA VAL A 244 -27.45 18.37 7.91
C VAL A 244 -27.67 17.68 9.25
N ALA A 245 -28.31 16.51 9.22
CA ALA A 245 -28.21 15.54 10.31
C ALA A 245 -26.93 14.72 10.07
N VAL A 246 -26.06 14.66 11.08
CA VAL A 246 -24.74 14.05 10.99
C VAL A 246 -24.75 12.76 11.79
N LYS A 247 -24.18 11.69 11.23
CA LYS A 247 -23.98 10.41 11.93
C LYS A 247 -22.58 9.89 11.65
N GLY A 248 -21.95 9.30 12.66
CA GLY A 248 -20.64 8.67 12.54
C GLY A 248 -20.75 7.16 12.66
N THR A 249 -20.03 6.42 11.82
CA THR A 249 -19.93 4.96 11.90
C THR A 249 -18.47 4.51 11.91
N THR A 250 -18.23 3.34 12.49
CA THR A 250 -16.97 2.60 12.39
C THR A 250 -17.28 1.13 12.18
N PRO A 251 -16.37 0.32 11.61
CA PRO A 251 -16.62 -1.09 11.33
C PRO A 251 -17.02 -1.94 12.56
N LYS A 252 -16.63 -1.51 13.77
CA LYS A 252 -16.95 -2.17 15.05
C LYS A 252 -17.83 -1.31 15.97
N GLY A 253 -18.30 -0.17 15.48
CA GLY A 253 -19.11 0.78 16.25
C GLY A 253 -20.58 0.39 16.30
N PRO A 254 -21.36 0.97 17.22
CA PRO A 254 -22.80 0.83 17.21
C PRO A 254 -23.40 1.40 15.91
N ASN A 255 -24.45 0.74 15.42
CA ASN A 255 -25.32 1.30 14.39
C ASN A 255 -26.02 2.56 14.93
N PHE A 256 -26.52 3.40 14.03
CA PHE A 256 -27.29 4.59 14.39
C PHE A 256 -28.74 4.49 13.90
N SER A 257 -29.61 5.26 14.55
CA SER A 257 -30.97 5.53 14.10
C SER A 257 -31.21 7.03 14.03
N LEU A 258 -32.28 7.43 13.34
CA LEU A 258 -32.77 8.80 13.37
C LEU A 258 -33.82 8.94 14.47
N SER A 259 -33.73 10.04 15.22
CA SER A 259 -34.78 10.43 16.15
C SER A 259 -36.08 10.75 15.40
N GLN A 260 -37.20 10.68 16.10
CA GLN A 260 -38.50 11.07 15.53
C GLN A 260 -38.51 12.51 15.01
N GLN A 261 -37.72 13.40 15.63
CA GLN A 261 -37.63 14.80 15.23
C GLN A 261 -36.83 14.95 13.93
N GLU A 262 -35.72 14.22 13.78
CA GLU A 262 -34.95 14.19 12.52
C GLU A 262 -35.77 13.60 11.37
N LEU A 263 -36.53 12.54 11.60
CA LEU A 263 -37.44 11.95 10.60
C LEU A 263 -38.57 12.91 10.19
N LYS A 264 -39.17 13.62 11.15
CA LYS A 264 -40.18 14.64 10.85
C LYS A 264 -39.57 15.84 10.12
N CYS A 265 -38.34 16.21 10.42
CA CYS A 265 -37.66 17.32 9.77
C CYS A 265 -37.26 16.96 8.34
N SER A 266 -36.74 15.75 8.11
CA SER A 266 -36.30 15.29 6.79
C SER A 266 -37.40 15.34 5.72
N THR A 267 -38.65 15.13 6.12
CA THR A 267 -39.82 15.20 5.22
C THR A 267 -40.31 16.63 4.95
N ARG A 268 -40.08 17.56 5.88
CA ARG A 268 -40.60 18.93 5.82
C ARG A 268 -39.60 19.95 5.28
N GLU A 269 -38.32 19.72 5.49
CA GLU A 269 -37.25 20.67 5.18
C GLU A 269 -36.53 20.29 3.87
N PRO A 270 -36.70 21.05 2.78
CA PRO A 270 -36.10 20.71 1.48
C PRO A 270 -34.56 20.67 1.48
N LEU A 271 -33.93 21.51 2.31
CA LEU A 271 -32.47 21.56 2.44
C LEU A 271 -31.92 20.45 3.34
N TRP A 272 -32.79 19.65 3.95
CA TRP A 272 -32.37 18.59 4.87
C TRP A 272 -31.62 17.49 4.13
N LYS A 273 -30.49 17.07 4.68
CA LYS A 273 -29.71 15.92 4.21
C LYS A 273 -29.17 15.14 5.41
N LEU A 274 -29.05 13.83 5.25
CA LEU A 274 -28.27 12.99 6.16
C LEU A 274 -26.85 12.90 5.64
N LEU A 275 -25.87 13.14 6.50
CA LEU A 275 -24.46 12.96 6.19
C LEU A 275 -23.88 11.91 7.14
N VAL A 276 -23.46 10.79 6.56
CA VAL A 276 -22.82 9.70 7.30
C VAL A 276 -21.33 9.75 7.05
N VAL A 277 -20.55 9.82 8.13
CA VAL A 277 -19.09 9.72 8.10
C VAL A 277 -18.70 8.28 8.44
N THR A 278 -18.16 7.57 7.47
CA THR A 278 -17.67 6.19 7.62
C THR A 278 -16.24 6.20 8.12
N ASP A 279 -15.90 5.23 8.97
CA ASP A 279 -14.61 5.13 9.66
C ASP A 279 -14.20 6.45 10.35
N VAL A 280 -15.14 7.07 11.05
CA VAL A 280 -15.03 8.47 11.50
C VAL A 280 -13.84 8.76 12.42
N THR A 281 -13.31 7.74 13.10
CA THR A 281 -12.14 7.84 13.97
C THR A 281 -10.84 7.42 13.29
N GLY A 282 -10.91 6.84 12.10
CA GLY A 282 -9.78 6.25 11.39
C GLY A 282 -9.20 7.15 10.30
N PRO A 283 -8.02 6.77 9.76
CA PRO A 283 -7.38 7.52 8.68
C PRO A 283 -8.12 7.43 7.34
N ALA A 284 -9.05 6.48 7.19
CA ALA A 284 -9.89 6.33 6.01
C ALA A 284 -11.25 7.06 6.11
N ALA A 285 -11.39 7.99 7.07
CA ALA A 285 -12.61 8.74 7.30
C ALA A 285 -13.14 9.41 6.01
N ALA A 286 -14.28 8.92 5.53
CA ALA A 286 -14.96 9.42 4.35
C ALA A 286 -16.41 9.76 4.70
N HIS A 287 -17.08 10.52 3.86
CA HIS A 287 -18.51 10.81 4.10
C HIS A 287 -19.34 10.64 2.84
N LYS A 288 -20.61 10.34 3.06
CA LYS A 288 -21.63 10.29 2.01
C LYS A 288 -22.88 11.05 2.44
N ILE A 289 -23.47 11.75 1.49
CA ILE A 289 -24.67 12.55 1.70
C ILE A 289 -25.86 11.79 1.10
N TYR A 290 -26.93 11.70 1.87
CA TYR A 290 -28.17 11.02 1.54
C TYR A 290 -29.35 11.99 1.59
N LYS A 291 -30.26 11.86 0.62
CA LYS A 291 -31.57 12.51 0.66
C LYS A 291 -32.50 11.80 1.66
N PRO A 292 -33.59 12.43 2.09
CA PRO A 292 -34.61 11.79 2.93
C PRO A 292 -35.07 10.42 2.40
N THR A 293 -35.22 10.28 1.07
CA THR A 293 -35.63 9.04 0.41
C THR A 293 -34.54 7.96 0.34
N GLU A 294 -33.31 8.29 0.71
CA GLU A 294 -32.13 7.43 0.58
C GLU A 294 -31.60 7.00 1.97
N VAL A 295 -32.23 7.42 3.07
CA VAL A 295 -31.79 7.17 4.44
C VAL A 295 -31.63 5.68 4.74
N GLU A 296 -32.55 4.83 4.26
CA GLU A 296 -32.49 3.38 4.47
C GLU A 296 -31.28 2.71 3.81
N GLN A 297 -30.64 3.40 2.84
CA GLN A 297 -29.43 2.94 2.15
C GLN A 297 -28.15 3.40 2.86
N ALA A 298 -28.28 4.11 3.98
CA ALA A 298 -27.15 4.63 4.73
C ALA A 298 -26.44 3.51 5.48
N GLU A 299 -25.12 3.45 5.34
CA GLU A 299 -24.30 2.44 5.99
C GLU A 299 -24.37 2.60 7.52
N GLY A 300 -24.67 1.51 8.24
CA GLY A 300 -24.85 1.53 9.69
C GLY A 300 -26.19 2.07 10.18
N TYR A 301 -27.14 2.37 9.28
CA TYR A 301 -28.50 2.75 9.68
C TYR A 301 -29.31 1.54 10.17
N THR A 302 -30.06 1.74 11.26
CA THR A 302 -31.08 0.79 11.73
C THR A 302 -32.38 1.56 11.93
N ALA A 303 -33.47 1.02 11.38
CA ALA A 303 -34.80 1.58 11.61
C ALA A 303 -35.13 1.52 13.12
N ALA A 304 -35.56 2.66 13.67
CA ALA A 304 -35.99 2.77 15.05
C ALA A 304 -37.36 2.10 15.28
#